data_AF-A0A9D7AEQ7-F1
#
_entry.id   AF-A0A9D7AEQ7-F1
#
_cell.length_a   1.000
_cell.length_b   1.000
_cell.length_c   1.000
_cell.angle_alpha   90.00
_cell.angle_beta   90.00
_cell.angle_gamma   90.00
#
_symmetry.space_group_name_H-M   'P 1'
#
loop_
_entity.id
_entity.type
_entity.pdbx_description
1 polymer ?
#
loop_
_entity_poly.entity_id
_entity_poly.type
_entity_poly.pdbx_seq_one_letter_code
_entity_poly.pdbx_strand_id
1 'polypeptide(L)' 'NFKDYSASNAAFFAEIGSPGGAAKLGMTSNDPAVIKSIPPKSK' A
#
# COMPACT_ATOMS: atom_id res chain seq x y z
N ASN A 1 -8.34 -3.61 14.47
CA ASN A 1 -8.87 -2.24 14.31
C ASN A 1 -8.62 -1.82 12.87
N PHE A 2 -9.64 -1.50 12.07
CA PHE A 2 -9.44 -1.21 10.63
C PHE A 2 -8.77 0.14 10.36
N LYS A 3 -8.73 1.04 11.36
CA LYS A 3 -8.12 2.38 11.25
C LYS A 3 -6.65 2.34 10.81
N ASP A 4 -5.90 1.34 11.26
CA ASP A 4 -4.48 1.20 10.90
C ASP A 4 -4.28 0.85 9.41
N TYR A 5 -5.23 0.10 8.85
CA TYR A 5 -5.26 -0.21 7.41
C TYR A 5 -5.71 0.99 6.57
N SER A 6 -6.64 1.81 7.07
CA SER A 6 -7.03 3.05 6.37
C SER A 6 -5.84 4.01 6.22
N ALA A 7 -5.02 4.16 7.27
CA ALA A 7 -3.80 4.95 7.21
C ALA A 7 -2.75 4.32 6.29
N SER A 8 -2.60 2.99 6.33
CA SER A 8 -1.68 2.26 5.45
C SER A 8 -2.04 2.42 3.97
N ASN A 9 -3.34 2.41 3.64
CA ASN A 9 -3.81 2.64 2.27
C ASN A 9 -3.42 4.02 1.76
N ALA A 10 -3.55 5.07 2.59
CA ALA A 10 -3.12 6.41 2.21
C ALA A 10 -1.60 6.50 2.06
N ALA A 11 -0.86 5.87 2.98
CA ALA A 11 0.60 5.88 3.00
C ALA A 11 1.22 5.21 1.76
N PHE A 12 0.56 4.20 1.16
CA PHE A 12 0.98 3.61 -0.11
C PHE A 12 1.15 4.64 -1.23
N PHE A 13 0.31 5.69 -1.24
CA PHE A 13 0.30 6.71 -2.28
C PHE A 13 1.21 7.93 -2.00
N ALA A 14 1.98 7.95 -0.90
CA ALA A 14 2.76 9.14 -0.50
C ALA A 14 3.80 9.58 -1.54
N GLU A 15 4.50 8.63 -2.17
CA GLU A 15 5.53 8.90 -3.19
C GLU A 15 4.94 8.98 -4.61
N ILE A 16 3.95 8.13 -4.92
CA ILE A 16 3.37 8.00 -6.27
C ILE A 16 2.21 8.98 -6.54
N GLY A 17 1.70 9.64 -5.51
CA GLY A 17 0.59 10.58 -5.58
C GLY A 17 -0.69 9.93 -6.12
N SER A 18 -1.40 10.67 -6.98
CA SER A 18 -2.64 10.22 -7.64
C SER A 18 -2.38 9.96 -9.14
N PRO A 19 -1.94 8.76 -9.53
CA PRO A 19 -1.51 8.44 -10.90
C PRO A 19 -2.65 8.41 -11.95
N GLY A 20 -3.91 8.60 -11.55
CA GLY A 20 -5.05 8.56 -12.46
C GLY A 20 -5.38 7.17 -13.00
N GLY A 21 -4.99 6.12 -12.28
CA GLY A 21 -5.38 4.73 -12.53
C GLY A 21 -4.24 3.72 -12.42
N ALA A 22 -4.50 2.58 -11.78
CA ALA A 22 -3.51 1.52 -11.56
C ALA A 22 -2.97 0.91 -12.87
N ALA A 23 -3.78 0.87 -13.94
CA ALA A 23 -3.39 0.33 -15.24
C ALA A 23 -2.18 1.03 -15.87
N LYS A 24 -1.97 2.33 -15.57
CA LYS A 24 -0.82 3.11 -16.05
C LYS A 24 0.42 2.97 -15.17
N LEU A 25 0.22 2.69 -13.88
CA LEU A 25 1.28 2.62 -12.89
C LEU A 25 1.92 1.22 -12.81
N GLY A 26 1.11 0.17 -12.98
CA GLY A 26 1.55 -1.22 -12.79
C GLY A 26 1.84 -1.55 -11.33
N MET A 27 2.59 -2.63 -11.10
CA MET A 27 2.98 -3.06 -9.75
C MET A 27 4.16 -2.22 -9.25
N THR A 28 4.08 -1.76 -8.00
CA THR A 28 5.14 -1.00 -7.35
C THR A 28 5.45 -1.57 -5.96
N SER A 29 6.61 -1.21 -5.39
CA SER A 29 7.05 -1.68 -4.06
C SER A 29 6.77 -0.67 -2.94
N ASN A 30 5.74 0.17 -3.11
CA ASN A 30 5.40 1.29 -2.22
C ASN A 30 4.68 0.88 -0.92
N ASP A 31 4.60 -0.42 -0.60
CA ASP A 31 3.97 -0.86 0.64
C ASP A 31 4.59 -0.16 1.87
N PRO A 32 3.75 0.37 2.78
CA PRO A 32 4.23 0.94 4.04
C PRO A 32 4.97 -0.08 4.89
N ALA A 33 5.89 0.38 5.74
CA ALA A 33 6.70 -0.48 6.61
C ALA A 33 5.86 -1.45 7.46
N VAL A 34 4.72 -0.98 7.97
CA VAL A 34 3.81 -1.81 8.77
C VAL A 34 3.29 -3.01 7.98
N ILE A 35 2.98 -2.86 6.68
CA ILE A 35 2.52 -3.95 5.81
C ILE A 35 3.67 -4.88 5.46
N LYS A 36 4.86 -4.33 5.15
CA LYS A 36 6.08 -5.12 4.87
C LYS A 36 6.52 -5.99 6.05
N SER A 37 6.24 -5.56 7.28
CA SER A 37 6.60 -6.30 8.49
C SER A 37 5.68 -7.48 8.83
N ILE A 38 4.54 -7.61 8.13
CA ILE A 38 3.57 -8.68 8.39
C ILE A 38 4.14 -10.01 7.86
N PRO A 39 4.17 -11.08 8.67
CA PRO A 39 4.58 -12.39 8.20
C PRO A 39 3.72 -12.88 7.01
N PRO A 40 4.27 -13.72 6.12
CA PRO A 40 3.49 -14.32 5.04
C PRO A 40 2.23 -15.00 5.59
N LYS A 41 1.08 -14.62 5.04
CA LYS A 41 -0.21 -15.22 5.37
C LYS A 41 -0.36 -16.49 4.54
N SER A 42 -0.69 -17.62 5.18
CA SER A 42 -1.16 -18.79 4.43
C SER A 42 -2.41 -18.42 3.63
N LYS A 43 -2.59 -19.06 2.48
CA LYS A 43 -3.83 -18.94 1.71
C LYS A 43 -5.02 -19.48 2.48
#